data_AF-A0A430F6M5-F1
#
_entry.id   AF-A0A430F6M5-F1
#
_cell.length_a   1.000
_cell.length_b   1.000
_cell.length_c   1.000
_cell.angle_alpha   90.00
_cell.angle_beta   90.00
_cell.angle_gamma   90.00
#
_symmetry.space_group_name_H-M   'P 1'
#
loop_
_entity.id
_entity.type
_entity.pdbx_description
1 polymer ?
#
loop_
_entity_poly.entity_id
_entity_poly.type
_entity_poly.pdbx_seq_one_letter_code
_entity_poly.pdbx_strand_id
1 'polypeptide(L)'
;MSTDERPGQERLGNDEMNEANREAAGGDCFDPDTCCDRYEQMMIRAMRAVLRPEEAPECLYEKLRMTLDACCGHAHVTHTVVTHAVVHHHGADGR
;
A
#
# COMPACT_ATOMS: atom_id res chain seq x y z
N MET A 1 25.98 -22.37 -10.52
CA MET A 1 26.54 -21.32 -9.63
C MET A 1 25.90 -20.00 -10.00
N SER A 2 25.59 -19.19 -8.97
CA SER A 2 25.07 -17.81 -9.02
C SER A 2 23.55 -17.69 -9.23
N THR A 3 22.77 -16.99 -8.41
CA THR A 3 23.07 -16.07 -7.28
C THR A 3 22.00 -16.12 -6.19
N ASP A 4 22.46 -16.29 -4.95
CA ASP A 4 22.09 -15.52 -3.75
C ASP A 4 20.59 -15.29 -3.48
N GLU A 5 19.93 -16.28 -2.89
CA GLU A 5 18.77 -16.01 -2.04
C GLU A 5 19.27 -15.32 -0.77
N ARG A 6 19.07 -14.00 -0.68
CA ARG A 6 19.37 -13.21 0.51
C ARG A 6 18.57 -13.76 1.71
N PRO A 7 19.19 -14.44 2.69
CA PRO A 7 18.46 -14.95 3.84
C PRO A 7 18.28 -13.80 4.83
N GLY A 8 17.02 -13.46 5.15
CA GLY A 8 16.72 -12.50 6.23
C GLY A 8 15.69 -11.42 5.91
N GLN A 9 14.92 -11.49 4.82
CA GLN A 9 13.76 -10.62 4.67
C GLN A 9 12.53 -11.33 5.23
N GLU A 10 12.43 -11.37 6.56
CA GLU A 10 11.22 -11.77 7.25
C GLU A 10 10.08 -10.89 6.72
N ARG A 11 9.15 -11.50 6.00
CA ARG A 11 7.93 -10.84 5.53
C ARG A 11 7.04 -10.69 6.75
N LEU A 12 7.34 -9.69 7.59
CA LEU A 12 6.47 -9.32 8.70
C LEU A 12 5.08 -9.10 8.11
N GLY A 13 4.12 -9.88 8.59
CA GLY A 13 2.76 -9.82 8.11
C GLY A 13 2.18 -8.43 8.37
N ASN A 14 1.29 -7.98 7.50
CA ASN A 14 0.45 -6.80 7.71
C ASN A 14 -0.23 -6.77 9.10
N ASP A 15 -0.40 -7.94 9.72
CA ASP A 15 -0.99 -8.09 11.05
C ASP A 15 -0.03 -7.70 12.20
N GLU A 16 1.29 -7.95 12.08
CA GLU A 16 2.30 -7.53 13.08
C GLU A 16 2.49 -6.01 13.09
N MET A 17 2.48 -5.38 11.91
CA MET A 17 2.60 -3.91 11.81
C MET A 17 1.37 -3.19 12.37
N ASN A 18 0.21 -3.85 12.37
CA ASN A 18 -1.02 -3.33 12.96
C ASN A 18 -1.04 -3.49 14.49
N GLU A 19 -0.39 -4.53 15.03
CA GLU A 19 -0.32 -4.76 16.48
C GLU A 19 0.56 -3.72 17.19
N ALA A 20 1.73 -3.38 16.64
CA ALA A 20 2.57 -2.30 17.18
C ALA A 20 1.84 -0.94 17.22
N ASN A 21 0.96 -0.69 16.23
CA ASN A 21 0.11 0.50 16.19
C ASN A 21 -1.04 0.45 17.23
N ARG A 22 -1.52 -0.75 17.58
CA ARG A 22 -2.52 -0.97 18.64
C ARG A 22 -1.93 -0.83 20.03
N GLU A 23 -0.71 -1.35 20.25
CA GLU A 23 0.03 -1.17 21.51
C GLU A 23 0.35 0.31 21.74
N ALA A 24 0.73 1.04 20.68
CA ALA A 24 0.91 2.49 20.73
C ALA A 24 -0.39 3.26 21.04
N ALA A 25 -1.57 2.66 20.87
CA ALA A 25 -2.87 3.23 21.23
C ALA A 25 -3.38 2.78 22.62
N GLY A 26 -2.70 1.82 23.27
CA GLY A 26 -3.12 1.21 24.54
C GLY A 26 -2.31 1.65 25.78
N GLY A 27 -1.23 2.42 25.61
CA GLY A 27 -0.44 2.99 26.71
C GLY A 27 -0.77 4.46 27.00
N ASP A 28 -0.17 5.04 28.04
CA ASP A 28 -0.19 6.49 28.33
C ASP A 28 0.46 7.27 27.17
N CYS A 29 -0.25 7.44 26.06
CA CYS A 29 0.20 8.25 24.94
C CYS A 29 0.34 9.70 25.40
N PHE A 30 1.32 10.40 24.85
CA PHE A 30 1.42 11.84 25.05
C PHE A 30 0.14 12.53 24.55
N ASP A 31 -0.62 13.11 25.50
CA ASP A 31 -1.81 13.90 25.23
C ASP A 31 -1.48 15.40 25.36
N PRO A 32 -1.49 16.14 24.24
CA PRO A 32 -1.20 17.58 24.25
C PRO A 32 -2.16 18.38 25.13
N ASP A 33 -3.39 17.91 25.36
CA ASP A 33 -4.38 18.67 26.12
C ASP A 33 -4.15 18.58 27.64
N THR A 34 -3.42 17.56 28.11
CA THR A 34 -3.09 17.36 29.53
C THR A 34 -1.62 17.60 29.87
N CYS A 35 -0.70 17.45 28.90
CA CYS A 35 0.74 17.59 29.12
C CYS A 35 1.33 18.97 28.77
N CYS A 36 0.62 19.80 28.00
CA CYS A 36 1.16 21.05 27.47
C CYS A 36 0.46 22.31 27.97
N ASP A 37 1.18 23.42 27.98
CA ASP A 37 0.60 24.74 28.17
C ASP A 37 -0.12 25.25 26.91
N ARG A 38 -0.82 26.38 27.05
CA ARG A 38 -1.61 26.98 25.96
C ARG A 38 -0.77 27.34 24.73
N TYR A 39 0.47 27.80 24.93
CA TYR A 39 1.33 28.20 23.82
C TYR A 39 1.84 26.98 23.06
N GLU A 40 2.27 25.95 23.78
CA GLU A 40 2.69 24.67 23.22
C GLU A 40 1.54 24.00 22.45
N GLN A 41 0.33 23.96 23.03
CA GLN A 41 -0.85 23.43 22.34
C GLN A 41 -1.13 24.16 21.03
N MET A 42 -1.05 25.50 21.03
CA MET A 42 -1.23 26.31 19.82
C MET A 42 -0.17 25.97 18.76
N MET A 43 1.10 25.86 19.16
CA MET A 43 2.20 25.51 18.27
C MET A 43 2.00 24.11 17.67
N ILE A 44 1.64 23.12 18.49
CA ILE A 44 1.36 21.75 18.04
C ILE A 44 0.22 21.73 17.03
N ARG A 45 -0.87 22.48 17.27
CA ARG A 45 -2.00 22.60 16.33
C ARG A 45 -1.56 23.20 14.99
N ALA A 46 -0.77 24.28 15.01
CA ALA A 46 -0.24 24.88 13.80
C ALA A 46 0.66 23.91 13.01
N MET A 47 1.56 23.20 13.70
CA MET A 47 2.45 22.21 13.09
C MET A 47 1.66 21.04 12.49
N ARG A 48 0.64 20.54 13.20
CA ARG A 48 -0.23 19.47 12.69
C ARG A 48 -0.95 19.89 11.42
N ALA A 49 -1.47 21.11 11.33
CA ALA A 49 -2.13 21.61 10.13
C ALA A 49 -1.21 21.61 8.90
N VAL A 50 0.08 21.89 9.10
CA VAL A 50 1.08 21.89 8.01
C VAL A 50 1.52 20.46 7.65
N LEU A 51 1.75 19.61 8.65
CA LEU A 51 2.32 18.28 8.45
C LEU A 51 1.29 17.20 8.10
N ARG A 52 0.03 17.41 8.48
CA ARG A 52 -1.08 16.46 8.29
C ARG A 52 -2.28 17.20 7.69
N PRO A 53 -2.17 17.64 6.43
CA PRO A 53 -3.28 18.30 5.75
C PRO A 53 -4.48 17.36 5.65
N GLU A 54 -5.70 17.92 5.68
CA GLU A 54 -6.94 17.14 5.55
C GLU A 54 -7.03 16.44 4.19
N GLU A 55 -6.53 17.10 3.15
CA GLU A 55 -6.46 16.58 1.79
C GLU A 55 -5.01 16.44 1.34
N ALA A 56 -4.73 15.38 0.57
CA ALA A 56 -3.43 15.20 -0.04
C ALA A 56 -3.18 16.27 -1.12
N PRO A 57 -1.96 16.82 -1.22
CA PRO A 57 -1.65 17.81 -2.26
C PRO A 57 -1.63 17.18 -3.66
N GLU A 58 -2.04 17.95 -4.67
CA GLU A 58 -2.15 17.47 -6.07
C GLU A 58 -0.84 16.86 -6.60
N CYS A 59 0.30 17.46 -6.25
CA CYS A 59 1.61 16.98 -6.66
C CYS A 59 1.95 15.58 -6.12
N LEU A 60 1.31 15.13 -5.04
CA LEU A 60 1.46 13.76 -4.56
C LEU A 60 0.77 12.78 -5.51
N TYR A 61 -0.45 13.07 -5.97
CA TYR A 61 -1.16 12.23 -6.93
C TYR A 61 -0.40 12.10 -8.25
N GLU A 62 0.17 13.21 -8.74
CA GLU A 62 0.98 13.19 -9.95
C GLU A 62 2.21 12.28 -9.79
N LYS A 63 2.94 12.41 -8.68
CA LYS A 63 4.10 11.55 -8.38
C LYS A 63 3.71 10.08 -8.27
N LEU A 64 2.63 9.78 -7.55
CA LEU A 64 2.12 8.42 -7.42
C LEU A 64 1.78 7.82 -8.79
N ARG A 65 1.09 8.58 -9.65
CA ARG A 65 0.78 8.15 -11.01
C ARG A 65 2.04 7.85 -11.81
N MET A 66 3.01 8.77 -11.82
CA MET A 66 4.29 8.56 -12.51
C MET A 66 5.04 7.32 -12.00
N THR A 67 5.07 7.11 -10.68
CA THR A 67 5.71 5.93 -10.09
C THR A 67 5.00 4.65 -10.48
N LEU A 68 3.66 4.62 -10.41
CA LEU A 68 2.87 3.46 -10.80
C LEU A 68 3.00 3.17 -12.29
N ASP A 69 2.97 4.19 -13.14
CA ASP A 69 3.19 4.04 -14.59
C ASP A 69 4.58 3.47 -14.89
N ALA A 70 5.63 3.93 -14.18
CA ALA A 70 6.99 3.40 -14.35
C ALA A 70 7.13 1.94 -13.88
N CYS A 71 6.53 1.60 -12.74
CA CYS A 71 6.61 0.25 -12.15
C CYS A 71 5.71 -0.77 -12.86
N CYS A 72 4.54 -0.34 -13.33
CA CYS A 72 3.49 -1.22 -13.84
C CYS A 72 3.27 -1.11 -15.35
N GLY A 73 3.80 -0.07 -16.01
CA GLY A 73 3.69 0.12 -17.47
C GLY A 73 4.39 -0.93 -18.32
N HIS A 74 5.15 -1.85 -17.70
CA HIS A 74 5.75 -3.02 -18.34
C HIS A 74 4.91 -4.29 -18.24
N ALA A 75 3.72 -4.25 -17.61
CA ALA A 75 2.74 -5.30 -17.80
C ALA A 75 2.28 -5.22 -19.25
N HIS A 76 3.00 -5.88 -20.15
CA HIS A 76 2.55 -6.15 -21.50
C HIS A 76 1.14 -6.73 -21.40
N VAL A 77 0.13 -5.91 -21.68
CA VAL A 77 -1.19 -6.42 -22.02
C VAL A 77 -0.99 -7.06 -23.38
N THR A 78 -0.56 -8.33 -23.39
CA THR A 78 -0.66 -9.16 -24.57
C THR A 78 -2.15 -9.28 -24.86
N HIS A 79 -2.64 -8.46 -25.78
CA HIS A 79 -3.95 -8.67 -26.37
C HIS A 79 -3.90 -10.00 -27.13
N THR A 80 -4.24 -11.09 -26.45
CA THR A 80 -4.45 -12.38 -27.12
C THR A 80 -5.81 -12.32 -27.80
N VAL A 81 -5.82 -11.97 -29.09
CA VAL A 81 -7.02 -12.09 -29.92
C VAL A 81 -7.19 -13.57 -30.27
N VAL A 82 -8.13 -14.24 -29.61
CA VAL A 82 -8.53 -15.61 -29.98
C VAL A 82 -9.37 -15.51 -31.26
N THR A 83 -8.77 -15.80 -32.41
CA THR A 83 -9.45 -15.70 -33.71
C THR A 83 -10.36 -16.88 -34.00
N HIS A 84 -10.03 -18.08 -33.50
CA HIS A 84 -10.86 -19.27 -33.67
C HIS A 84 -10.74 -20.20 -32.44
N ALA A 85 -11.89 -20.58 -31.87
CA ALA A 85 -12.00 -21.61 -30.86
C ALA A 85 -12.75 -22.81 -31.47
N VAL A 86 -12.11 -23.99 -31.50
CA VAL A 86 -12.74 -25.24 -31.97
C VAL A 86 -13.14 -26.06 -30.75
N VAL A 87 -14.44 -26.24 -30.54
CA VAL A 87 -14.99 -27.07 -29.47
C VAL A 87 -15.15 -28.49 -29.99
N HIS A 88 -14.33 -29.42 -29.50
CA HIS A 88 -14.50 -30.84 -29.79
C HIS A 88 -15.59 -31.42 -28.90
N HIS A 89 -16.73 -31.76 -29.49
CA HIS A 89 -17.70 -32.62 -28.84
C HIS A 89 -17.20 -34.07 -28.97
N HIS A 90 -16.78 -34.67 -27.85
CA HIS A 90 -16.63 -36.12 -27.79
C HIS A 90 -18.02 -36.74 -27.89
N GLY A 91 -18.37 -37.21 -29.09
CA GLY A 91 -19.54 -38.05 -29.29
C GLY A 91 -19.38 -39.31 -28.46
N ALA A 92 -20.35 -39.56 -27.59
CA ALA A 92 -20.50 -40.86 -26.96
C ALA A 92 -20.77 -41.89 -28.07
N ASP A 93 -19.78 -42.74 -28.34
CA ASP A 93 -19.93 -43.87 -29.26
C ASP A 93 -21.09 -44.76 -28.78
N GLY A 94 -22.19 -44.68 -29.51
CA GLY A 94 -23.37 -45.50 -29.33
C GLY A 94 -23.09 -46.94 -29.73
N ARG A 95 -23.22 -47.84 -28.75
CA ARG A 95 -23.30 -49.29 -28.90
C ARG A 95 -24.62 -49.73 -29.53
#